data_AF-A0A2D4QWE6-F1
#
_entry.id   AF-A0A2D4QWE6-F1
#
_cell.length_a   1.000
_cell.length_b   1.000
_cell.length_c   1.000
_cell.angle_alpha   90.00
_cell.angle_beta   90.00
_cell.angle_gamma   90.00
#
_symmetry.space_group_name_H-M   'P 1'
#
loop_
_entity.id
_entity.type
_entity.pdbx_description
1 polymer ?
#
loop_
_entity_poly.entity_id
_entity_poly.type
_entity_poly.pdbx_seq_one_letter_code
_entity_poly.pdbx_strand_id
1 'polypeptide(L)'
;MTDLMDDLAMGIHEYLLEIATNYGGSYFVLIPVTEVVKKFGRNHRTIQRRIQALKDEGILVPVIKRQTITLYEVKDLEDQA
;
A
#
# COMPACT_ATOMS: atom_id res chain seq x y z
N MET A 1 -8.03 6.07 -13.52
CA MET A 1 -7.77 6.70 -12.22
C MET A 1 -9.08 7.06 -11.58
N THR A 2 -9.49 6.28 -10.58
CA THR A 2 -10.59 6.65 -9.68
C THR A 2 -10.24 7.95 -8.94
N ASP A 3 -11.22 8.72 -8.47
CA ASP A 3 -11.04 9.91 -7.61
C ASP A 3 -10.27 9.61 -6.29
N LEU A 4 -9.96 8.34 -6.04
CA LEU A 4 -9.23 7.85 -4.88
C LEU A 4 -7.76 7.52 -5.16
N MET A 5 -7.35 7.47 -6.43
CA MET A 5 -5.94 7.39 -6.83
C MET A 5 -5.35 8.80 -6.87
N ASP A 6 -5.35 9.46 -5.71
CA ASP A 6 -4.87 10.82 -5.51
C ASP A 6 -3.45 10.84 -4.92
N ASP A 7 -2.91 12.03 -4.65
CA ASP A 7 -1.57 12.20 -4.04
C ASP A 7 -1.40 11.42 -2.73
N LEU A 8 -2.51 11.20 -1.99
CA LEU A 8 -2.46 10.40 -0.78
C LEU A 8 -2.31 8.91 -1.10
N ALA A 9 -2.97 8.38 -2.14
CA ALA A 9 -2.75 7.01 -2.58
C ALA A 9 -1.31 6.78 -3.04
N MET A 10 -0.78 7.71 -3.84
CA MET A 10 0.59 7.63 -4.34
C MET A 10 1.61 7.75 -3.20
N GLY A 11 1.42 8.70 -2.27
CA GLY A 11 2.28 8.79 -1.09
C GLY A 11 2.24 7.53 -0.22
N ILE A 12 1.07 6.88 -0.07
CA ILE A 12 0.98 5.58 0.62
C ILE A 12 1.77 4.51 -0.14
N HIS A 13 1.63 4.43 -1.47
CA HIS A 13 2.38 3.49 -2.29
C HIS A 13 3.89 3.68 -2.15
N GLU A 14 4.40 4.91 -2.30
CA GLU A 14 5.81 5.25 -2.15
C GLU A 14 6.35 4.83 -0.78
N TYR A 15 5.62 5.16 0.28
CA TYR A 15 6.00 4.76 1.64
C TYR A 15 6.03 3.24 1.82
N LEU A 16 5.06 2.52 1.28
CA LEU A 16 5.01 1.06 1.37
C LEU A 16 6.16 0.41 0.59
N LEU A 17 6.52 0.97 -0.57
CA LEU A 17 7.65 0.52 -1.38
C LEU A 17 8.98 0.80 -0.69
N GLU A 18 9.15 2.00 -0.10
CA GLU A 18 10.34 2.41 0.67
C GLU A 18 10.67 1.42 1.79
N ILE A 19 9.66 0.94 2.51
CA ILE A 19 9.83 0.01 3.64
C ILE A 19 9.71 -1.47 3.25
N ALA A 20 9.47 -1.77 1.97
CA ALA A 20 9.32 -3.13 1.52
C ALA A 20 10.66 -3.87 1.50
N THR A 21 10.60 -5.17 1.75
CA THR A 21 11.73 -6.08 1.57
C THR A 21 11.69 -6.64 0.16
N ASN A 22 12.78 -6.49 -0.59
CA ASN A 22 12.95 -7.17 -1.87
C ASN A 22 13.21 -8.66 -1.63
N TYR A 23 12.38 -9.52 -2.24
CA TYR A 23 12.52 -10.96 -2.21
C TYR A 23 12.15 -11.55 -3.56
N GLY A 24 13.10 -12.20 -4.23
CA GLY A 24 12.85 -12.85 -5.52
C GLY A 24 12.46 -11.88 -6.65
N GLY A 25 12.92 -10.62 -6.59
CA GLY A 25 12.54 -9.60 -7.58
C GLY A 25 11.17 -8.98 -7.35
N SER A 26 10.56 -9.18 -6.19
CA SER A 26 9.30 -8.57 -5.79
C SER A 26 9.43 -7.87 -4.44
N TYR A 27 8.63 -6.83 -4.20
CA TYR A 27 8.68 -6.04 -2.97
C TYR A 27 7.54 -6.45 -2.02
N PHE A 28 7.88 -6.85 -0.80
CA PHE A 28 6.89 -7.28 0.20
C PHE A 28 6.94 -6.43 1.47
N VAL A 29 5.77 -6.05 1.98
CA VAL A 29 5.64 -5.30 3.23
C VAL A 29 4.60 -5.93 4.15
N LEU A 30 5.01 -6.22 5.39
CA LEU A 30 4.11 -6.68 6.46
C LEU A 30 3.82 -5.51 7.40
N ILE A 31 2.63 -4.93 7.30
CA ILE A 31 2.29 -3.71 8.04
C ILE A 31 0.85 -3.73 8.57
N PRO A 32 0.61 -3.31 9.83
CA PRO A 32 -0.73 -2.99 10.27
C PRO A 32 -1.17 -1.63 9.72
N VAL A 33 -2.43 -1.53 9.30
CA VAL A 33 -3.00 -0.28 8.75
C VAL A 33 -2.90 0.90 9.71
N THR A 34 -2.80 0.65 11.03
CA THR A 34 -2.60 1.68 12.05
C THR A 34 -1.26 2.41 11.92
N GLU A 35 -0.22 1.75 11.43
CA GLU A 35 1.08 2.41 11.19
C GLU A 35 1.00 3.34 9.98
N VAL A 36 0.26 2.96 8.94
CA VAL A 36 -0.04 3.85 7.81
C VAL A 36 -0.87 5.05 8.28
N VAL A 37 -1.87 4.83 9.13
CA VAL A 37 -2.65 5.92 9.76
C VAL A 37 -1.76 6.90 10.52
N LYS A 38 -0.81 6.39 11.33
CA LYS A 38 0.14 7.23 12.08
C LYS A 38 1.05 8.03 11.14
N LYS A 39 1.61 7.40 10.10
CA LYS A 39 2.52 8.04 9.14
C LYS A 39 1.88 9.23 8.42
N PHE A 40 0.63 9.10 7.99
CA PHE A 40 -0.04 10.12 7.17
C PHE A 40 -0.95 11.08 7.96
N GLY A 41 -1.18 10.83 9.27
CA GLY A 41 -2.02 11.69 10.09
C GLY A 41 -3.47 11.82 9.59
N ARG A 42 -3.96 10.81 8.85
CA ARG A 42 -5.33 10.76 8.32
C ARG A 42 -6.12 9.69 9.05
N ASN A 43 -7.43 9.88 9.15
CA ASN A 43 -8.28 8.90 9.82
C ASN A 43 -8.28 7.54 9.10
N HIS A 44 -8.66 6.50 9.84
CA HIS A 44 -8.62 5.12 9.36
C HIS A 44 -9.45 4.88 8.10
N ARG A 45 -10.65 5.50 7.99
CA ARG A 45 -11.53 5.35 6.81
C ARG A 45 -10.87 5.93 5.56
N THR A 46 -10.22 7.08 5.66
CA THR A 46 -9.51 7.72 4.54
C THR A 46 -8.38 6.83 4.04
N ILE A 47 -7.54 6.31 4.95
CA ILE A 47 -6.42 5.42 4.61
C ILE A 47 -6.92 4.11 3.98
N GLN A 48 -7.93 3.47 4.58
CA GLN A 48 -8.53 2.25 4.05
C GLN A 48 -9.04 2.43 2.61
N ARG A 49 -9.66 3.58 2.29
CA ARG A 49 -10.15 3.85 0.93
C ARG A 49 -9.02 3.94 -0.10
N ARG A 50 -7.87 4.53 0.26
CA ARG A 50 -6.70 4.63 -0.65
C ARG A 50 -6.00 3.28 -0.79
N ILE A 51 -5.82 2.55 0.31
CA ILE A 51 -5.32 1.16 0.27
C ILE A 51 -6.22 0.30 -0.62
N GLN A 52 -7.54 0.45 -0.53
CA GLN A 52 -8.45 -0.28 -1.38
C GLN A 52 -8.33 0.13 -2.86
N ALA A 53 -8.19 1.43 -3.16
CA ALA A 53 -7.96 1.90 -4.52
C ALA A 53 -6.66 1.32 -5.12
N LEU A 54 -5.56 1.32 -4.36
CA LEU A 54 -4.29 0.69 -4.78
C LEU A 54 -4.45 -0.81 -5.05
N LYS A 55 -5.29 -1.51 -4.29
CA LYS A 55 -5.59 -2.92 -4.53
C LYS A 55 -6.45 -3.13 -5.78
N ASP A 56 -7.45 -2.28 -5.98
CA ASP A 56 -8.36 -2.37 -7.12
C ASP A 56 -7.61 -2.14 -8.44
N GLU A 57 -6.57 -1.29 -8.43
CA GLU A 57 -5.67 -1.05 -9.56
C GLU A 57 -4.53 -2.09 -9.67
N GLY A 58 -4.46 -3.08 -8.76
CA GLY A 58 -3.44 -4.14 -8.78
C GLY A 58 -2.03 -3.70 -8.34
N ILE A 59 -1.88 -2.47 -7.86
CA ILE A 59 -0.61 -1.88 -7.38
C ILE A 59 -0.22 -2.48 -6.02
N LEU A 60 -1.21 -2.82 -5.21
CA LEU A 60 -1.02 -3.44 -3.91
C LEU A 60 -1.76 -4.77 -3.84
N VAL A 61 -1.04 -5.88 -3.74
CA VAL A 61 -1.65 -7.22 -3.76
C VAL A 61 -1.56 -7.85 -2.36
N PRO A 62 -2.70 -8.14 -1.69
CA PRO A 62 -2.66 -8.79 -0.38
C PRO A 62 -2.25 -10.26 -0.52
N VAL A 63 -1.17 -10.65 0.15
CA VAL A 63 -0.64 -12.02 0.15
C VAL A 63 -1.17 -12.81 1.35
N ILE A 64 -1.10 -12.23 2.55
CA ILE A 64 -1.59 -12.84 3.80
C ILE A 64 -2.27 -11.77 4.64
N LYS A 65 -3.48 -12.07 5.14
CA LYS A 65 -4.17 -11.21 6.11
C LYS A 65 -4.29 -11.90 7.46
N ARG A 66 -3.75 -11.29 8.53
CA ARG A 66 -3.93 -11.77 9.91
C ARG A 66 -4.32 -10.62 10.83
N GLN A 67 -5.53 -10.69 11.37
CA GLN A 67 -6.06 -9.69 12.30
C GLN A 67 -5.93 -8.26 11.73
N THR A 68 -5.08 -7.43 12.33
CA THR A 68 -4.85 -6.03 11.96
C THR A 68 -3.66 -5.83 11.02
N ILE A 69 -2.88 -6.90 10.76
CA ILE A 69 -1.67 -6.87 9.93
C ILE A 69 -1.95 -7.56 8.60
N THR A 70 -1.46 -6.97 7.52
CA THR A 70 -1.52 -7.58 6.18
C THR A 70 -0.12 -7.57 5.57
N LEU A 71 0.26 -8.70 4.99
CA LEU A 71 1.39 -8.79 4.08
C LEU A 71 0.89 -8.40 2.70
N TYR A 72 1.52 -7.39 2.11
CA TYR A 72 1.28 -6.98 0.73
C TYR A 72 2.51 -7.25 -0.11
N GLU A 73 2.28 -7.62 -1.37
CA GLU A 73 3.21 -7.36 -2.45
C GLU A 73 2.91 -5.94 -2.98
N VAL A 74 3.95 -5.13 -3.12
CA VAL A 74 3.88 -3.76 -3.65
C VAL A 74 4.47 -3.79 -5.05
N LYS A 75 3.71 -3.39 -6.06
CA LYS A 75 4.23 -3.26 -7.42
C LYS A 75 5.04 -1.99 -7.52
N ASP A 76 6.25 -2.12 -8.05
CA ASP A 76 7.00 -0.97 -8.52
C ASP A 76 6.36 -0.47 -9.81
N LEU A 77 6.02 0.81 -9.84
CA LEU A 77 5.40 1.45 -11.00
C LEU A 77 6.47 1.97 -11.98
N GLU A 78 7.71 2.14 -11.53
CA GLU A 78 8.83 2.55 -12.39
C GLU A 78 9.26 1.41 -13.33
N ASP A 79 9.13 0.15 -12.90
CA ASP A 79 9.42 -1.03 -13.72
C ASP A 79 8.37 -1.28 -14.84
N GLN A 80 7.30 -0.49 -14.90
CA GLN A 80 6.23 -0.61 -15.92
C GLN A 80 6.27 0.48 -17.00
N ALA A 81 7.30 1.34 -17.02
CA ALA A 81 7.52 2.39 -18.02
C ALA A 81 8.66 2.04 -18.99
#